data_AF-A0A848IVU5-F1
#
_entry.id   AF-A0A848IVU5-F1
#
_cell.length_a   1.000
_cell.length_b   1.000
_cell.length_c   1.000
_cell.angle_alpha   90.00
_cell.angle_beta   90.00
_cell.angle_gamma   90.00
#
_symmetry.space_group_name_H-M   'P 1'
#
loop_
_entity.id
_entity.type
_entity.pdbx_description
1 polymer ?
#
loop_
_entity_poly.entity_id
_entity_poly.type
_entity_poly.pdbx_seq_one_letter_code
_entity_poly.pdbx_strand_id
1 'polypeptide(L)'
;MTAVDRSEPDTVAAARGQPAVVAHRPNRYQSPILPPHLSDEEVVGRWLAAKATGRGRLATTTLAQYRTEAERLFWYARQTGTPISSWGLDEFSAYIGFLQAPAPWAVRKPGVRRGSPDWRPFLGPLTDRSAGQTQKIVTSLFDWLRDVGYLQLNPATGLPTVGRLEPEKQVRFLSASDTALLREAIVARPGAESGRQARLTKARDLFAVDLFERTGLRTSEVVHCRMGHVRIEPVPQALRREFPDAPPLPVAAAR
;
A
#
# COMPACT_ATOMS: atom_id res chain seq x y z
N MET A 1 60.01 41.03 49.07
CA MET A 1 59.63 42.04 48.07
C MET A 1 59.86 41.44 46.69
N THR A 2 58.78 41.06 46.00
CA THR A 2 58.55 41.22 44.54
C THR A 2 57.29 40.43 44.19
N ALA A 3 56.23 41.17 43.85
CA ALA A 3 55.00 40.68 43.26
C ALA A 3 55.23 40.44 41.76
N VAL A 4 54.74 39.32 41.24
CA VAL A 4 54.73 38.93 39.82
C VAL A 4 53.51 38.03 39.66
N ASP A 5 52.70 38.06 38.61
CA ASP A 5 52.24 39.06 37.65
C ASP A 5 51.02 38.35 37.02
N ARG A 6 49.97 39.10 36.69
CA ARG A 6 48.73 38.56 36.14
C ARG A 6 48.92 38.25 34.66
N SER A 7 48.76 36.99 34.25
CA SER A 7 48.65 36.63 32.83
C SER A 7 47.18 36.46 32.42
N GLU A 8 46.74 37.29 31.48
CA GLU A 8 45.47 37.15 30.75
C GLU A 8 45.54 36.01 29.71
N PRO A 9 44.40 35.40 29.30
CA PRO A 9 44.39 34.36 28.29
C PRO A 9 44.28 34.92 26.86
N ASP A 10 45.17 34.46 25.98
CA ASP A 10 45.12 34.65 24.54
C ASP A 10 43.85 34.04 23.94
N THR A 11 43.10 34.87 23.22
CA THR A 11 41.89 34.47 22.49
C THR A 11 42.28 33.91 21.12
N VAL A 12 42.31 32.59 20.97
CA VAL A 12 42.39 31.96 19.65
C VAL A 12 40.97 31.74 19.13
N ALA A 13 40.52 32.65 18.26
CA ALA A 13 39.26 32.54 17.55
C ALA A 13 39.29 31.33 16.60
N ALA A 14 38.56 30.27 16.96
CA ALA A 14 38.32 29.13 16.09
C ALA A 14 37.40 29.56 14.93
N ALA A 15 37.98 29.76 13.74
CA ALA A 15 37.24 29.91 12.50
C ALA A 15 36.43 28.63 12.24
N ARG A 16 35.14 28.66 12.57
CA ARG A 16 34.17 27.62 12.20
C ARG A 16 33.91 27.72 10.70
N GLY A 17 34.65 26.96 9.91
CA GLY A 17 34.30 26.70 8.52
C GLY A 17 32.90 26.05 8.47
N GLN A 18 31.94 26.73 7.84
CA GLN A 18 30.67 26.12 7.49
C GLN A 18 30.93 24.96 6.52
N PRO A 19 30.33 23.77 6.72
CA PRO A 19 30.48 22.69 5.77
C PRO A 19 29.95 23.16 4.41
N ALA A 20 30.80 23.08 3.38
CA ALA A 20 30.44 23.42 2.02
C ALA A 20 29.27 22.53 1.58
N VAL A 21 28.12 23.14 1.28
CA VAL A 21 26.99 22.46 0.66
C VAL A 21 27.48 22.00 -0.72
N VAL A 22 27.79 20.71 -0.85
CA VAL A 22 28.14 20.12 -2.14
C VAL A 22 26.89 20.25 -3.02
N ALA A 23 26.88 21.24 -3.90
CA ALA A 23 25.80 21.44 -4.86
C ALA A 23 25.81 20.25 -5.82
N HIS A 24 25.01 19.22 -5.52
CA HIS A 24 24.81 18.11 -6.43
C HIS A 24 24.25 18.66 -7.74
N ARG A 25 24.79 18.21 -8.87
CA ARG A 25 24.19 18.57 -10.17
C ARG A 25 22.72 18.12 -10.14
N PRO A 26 21.78 18.96 -10.58
CA PRO A 26 20.38 18.58 -10.55
C PRO A 26 20.18 17.35 -11.45
N ASN A 27 19.57 16.29 -10.92
CA ASN A 27 19.24 15.07 -11.67
C ASN A 27 18.23 15.36 -12.81
N ARG A 28 17.54 16.49 -12.75
CA ARG A 28 16.58 16.95 -13.76
C ARG A 28 17.24 17.06 -15.12
N TYR A 29 16.54 16.59 -16.14
CA TYR A 29 16.96 16.66 -17.54
C TYR A 29 15.89 17.32 -18.41
N GLN A 30 16.30 17.78 -19.60
CA GLN A 30 15.37 18.31 -20.58
C GLN A 30 14.87 17.16 -21.46
N SER A 31 13.64 16.70 -21.16
CA SER A 31 13.01 15.62 -21.91
C SER A 31 12.90 15.98 -23.40
N PRO A 32 13.28 15.08 -24.32
CA PRO A 32 13.10 15.28 -25.75
C PRO A 32 11.65 15.04 -26.21
N ILE A 33 10.80 14.45 -25.37
CA ILE A 33 9.43 14.01 -25.75
C ILE A 33 8.32 14.63 -24.91
N LEU A 34 8.62 15.16 -23.73
CA LEU A 34 7.66 15.90 -22.91
C LEU A 34 7.72 17.40 -23.23
N PRO A 35 6.59 18.12 -23.13
CA PRO A 35 6.60 19.58 -23.23
C PRO A 35 7.63 20.23 -22.29
N PRO A 36 8.29 21.30 -22.72
CA PRO A 36 9.19 22.03 -21.84
C PRO A 36 8.39 22.66 -20.67
N HIS A 37 9.07 22.89 -19.54
CA HIS A 37 8.55 23.59 -18.35
C HIS A 37 7.50 22.86 -17.49
N LEU A 38 7.22 21.57 -17.73
CA LEU A 38 6.33 20.82 -16.84
C LEU A 38 6.93 20.69 -15.42
N SER A 39 6.08 20.90 -14.41
CA SER A 39 6.37 20.60 -13.01
C SER A 39 6.48 19.10 -12.77
N ASP A 40 7.14 18.71 -11.67
CA ASP A 40 7.27 17.32 -11.29
C ASP A 40 5.87 16.67 -11.14
N GLU A 41 4.93 17.36 -10.50
CA GLU A 41 3.54 16.89 -10.34
C GLU A 41 2.82 16.64 -11.67
N GLU A 42 2.96 17.54 -12.65
CA GLU A 42 2.34 17.37 -13.97
C GLU A 42 2.91 16.17 -14.73
N VAL A 43 4.23 15.96 -14.64
CA VAL A 43 4.90 14.82 -15.27
C VAL A 43 4.49 13.51 -14.60
N VAL A 44 4.42 13.46 -13.27
CA VAL A 44 3.90 12.29 -12.55
C VAL A 44 2.42 12.04 -12.86
N GLY A 45 1.63 13.10 -13.08
CA GLY A 45 0.25 12.99 -13.56
C GLY A 45 0.16 12.25 -14.91
N ARG A 46 1.07 12.54 -15.83
CA ARG A 46 1.17 11.83 -17.12
C ARG A 46 1.57 10.36 -16.95
N TRP A 47 2.48 10.05 -16.04
CA TRP A 47 2.81 8.65 -15.70
C TRP A 47 1.58 7.88 -15.19
N LEU A 48 0.83 8.47 -14.26
CA LEU A 48 -0.40 7.87 -13.73
C LEU A 48 -1.46 7.67 -14.83
N ALA A 49 -1.60 8.62 -15.76
CA ALA A 49 -2.49 8.50 -16.91
C ALA A 49 -2.04 7.36 -17.86
N ALA A 50 -0.75 7.23 -18.10
CA ALA A 50 -0.19 6.12 -18.89
C ALA A 50 -0.48 4.76 -18.22
N LYS A 51 -0.35 4.65 -16.90
CA LYS A 51 -0.70 3.43 -16.14
C LYS A 51 -2.20 3.10 -16.15
N ALA A 52 -3.05 4.05 -16.52
CA ALA A 52 -4.51 3.87 -16.58
C ALA A 52 -5.03 3.41 -17.95
N THR A 53 -4.18 3.36 -18.99
CA THR A 53 -4.61 3.14 -20.38
C THR A 53 -3.89 1.95 -21.04
N GLY A 54 -4.44 1.46 -22.16
CA GLY A 54 -3.83 0.41 -22.97
C GLY A 54 -4.03 -1.04 -22.49
N ARG A 55 -3.48 -1.98 -23.27
CA ARG A 55 -3.39 -3.42 -22.96
C ARG A 55 -2.28 -3.64 -21.93
N GLY A 56 -2.58 -3.33 -20.67
CA GLY A 56 -1.59 -3.28 -19.59
C GLY A 56 -1.94 -2.28 -18.50
N ARG A 57 -3.07 -1.57 -18.64
CA ARG A 57 -3.58 -0.69 -17.59
C ARG A 57 -3.70 -1.41 -16.26
N LEU A 58 -3.36 -0.68 -15.20
CA LEU A 58 -3.55 -1.14 -13.84
C LEU A 58 -5.05 -1.20 -13.51
N ALA A 59 -5.43 -2.20 -12.71
CA ALA A 59 -6.75 -2.23 -12.09
C ALA A 59 -6.98 -0.97 -11.24
N THR A 60 -8.23 -0.53 -11.11
CA THR A 60 -8.60 0.72 -10.41
C THR A 60 -8.04 0.79 -8.99
N THR A 61 -8.06 -0.33 -8.26
CA THR A 61 -7.52 -0.43 -6.90
C THR A 61 -6.01 -0.25 -6.87
N THR A 62 -5.27 -0.91 -7.76
CA THR A 62 -3.83 -0.76 -7.90
C THR A 62 -3.45 0.65 -8.31
N LEU A 63 -4.18 1.26 -9.24
CA LEU A 63 -3.95 2.65 -9.65
C LEU A 63 -4.21 3.64 -8.51
N ALA A 64 -5.21 3.39 -7.66
CA ALA A 64 -5.46 4.20 -6.46
C ALA A 64 -4.30 4.11 -5.46
N GLN A 65 -3.66 2.94 -5.34
CA GLN A 65 -2.43 2.81 -4.56
C GLN A 65 -1.31 3.66 -5.16
N TYR A 66 -1.09 3.59 -6.48
CA TYR A 66 -0.04 4.38 -7.15
C TYR A 66 -0.23 5.88 -6.93
N ARG A 67 -1.48 6.38 -6.98
CA ARG A 67 -1.82 7.78 -6.65
C ARG A 67 -1.47 8.11 -5.20
N THR A 68 -1.85 7.25 -4.26
CA THR A 68 -1.57 7.43 -2.82
C THR A 68 -0.07 7.50 -2.56
N GLU A 69 0.71 6.65 -3.20
CA GLU A 69 2.18 6.65 -3.06
C GLU A 69 2.83 7.89 -3.69
N ALA A 70 2.34 8.34 -4.85
CA ALA A 70 2.79 9.59 -5.46
C ALA A 70 2.49 10.79 -4.55
N GLU A 71 1.29 10.88 -3.97
CA GLU A 71 0.95 11.94 -3.02
C GLU A 71 1.83 11.90 -1.77
N ARG A 72 2.15 10.71 -1.26
CA ARG A 72 3.06 10.54 -0.12
C ARG A 72 4.47 11.03 -0.46
N LEU A 73 4.98 10.68 -1.64
CA LEU A 73 6.27 11.13 -2.15
C LEU A 73 6.33 12.66 -2.26
N PHE A 74 5.35 13.28 -2.94
CA PHE A 74 5.30 14.73 -3.10
C PHE A 74 5.11 15.46 -1.78
N TRP A 75 4.30 14.91 -0.88
CA TRP A 75 4.16 15.47 0.45
C TRP A 75 5.52 15.51 1.16
N TYR A 76 6.30 14.43 1.13
CA TYR A 76 7.64 14.37 1.73
C TYR A 76 8.62 15.34 1.05
N ALA A 77 8.67 15.36 -0.28
CA ALA A 77 9.52 16.27 -1.05
C ALA A 77 9.27 17.76 -0.69
N ARG A 78 8.01 18.13 -0.43
CA ARG A 78 7.66 19.47 0.05
C ARG A 78 8.15 19.76 1.47
N GLN A 79 8.26 18.75 2.34
CA GLN A 79 8.79 18.93 3.69
C GLN A 79 10.31 19.12 3.69
N THR A 80 11.02 18.44 2.78
CA THR A 80 12.47 18.58 2.64
C THR A 80 12.86 19.80 1.80
N GLY A 81 11.91 20.37 1.06
CA GLY A 81 12.16 21.49 0.15
C GLY A 81 12.94 21.09 -1.10
N THR A 82 13.04 19.78 -1.39
CA THR A 82 13.81 19.27 -2.53
C THR A 82 12.86 18.66 -3.56
N PRO A 83 12.76 19.23 -4.77
CA PRO A 83 11.92 18.66 -5.82
C PRO A 83 12.42 17.25 -6.19
N ILE A 84 11.51 16.34 -6.50
CA ILE A 84 11.85 14.94 -6.78
C ILE A 84 12.75 14.82 -8.02
N SER A 85 12.69 15.79 -8.93
CA SER A 85 13.59 15.86 -10.07
C SER A 85 15.03 16.22 -9.72
N SER A 86 15.33 16.64 -8.50
CA SER A 86 16.71 16.87 -8.04
C SER A 86 17.26 15.75 -7.16
N TRP A 87 16.45 14.73 -6.84
CA TRP A 87 16.87 13.66 -5.94
C TRP A 87 17.95 12.77 -6.56
N GLY A 88 18.94 12.43 -5.73
CA GLY A 88 19.91 11.37 -5.93
C GLY A 88 19.67 10.19 -4.96
N LEU A 89 20.72 9.37 -4.79
CA LEU A 89 20.68 8.18 -3.93
C LEU A 89 20.35 8.51 -2.47
N ASP A 90 20.88 9.63 -1.97
CA ASP A 90 20.74 10.04 -0.57
C ASP A 90 19.31 10.47 -0.26
N GLU A 91 18.69 11.31 -1.10
CA GLU A 91 17.29 11.74 -0.90
C GLU A 91 16.33 10.55 -1.02
N PHE A 92 16.56 9.65 -1.97
CA PHE A 92 15.74 8.46 -2.11
C PHE A 92 15.88 7.53 -0.90
N SER A 93 17.11 7.28 -0.44
CA SER A 93 17.37 6.45 0.75
C SER A 93 16.76 7.07 2.01
N ALA A 94 16.86 8.40 2.17
CA ALA A 94 16.24 9.13 3.26
C ALA A 94 14.71 9.04 3.23
N TYR A 95 14.09 9.16 2.06
CA TYR A 95 12.65 8.97 1.90
C TYR A 95 12.23 7.56 2.32
N ILE A 96 12.97 6.54 1.87
CA ILE A 96 12.69 5.15 2.20
C ILE A 96 12.81 4.89 3.72
N GLY A 97 13.89 5.36 4.35
CA GLY A 97 14.04 5.25 5.82
C GLY A 97 12.91 5.97 6.56
N PHE A 98 12.48 7.13 6.06
CA PHE A 98 11.36 7.88 6.61
C PHE A 98 10.01 7.13 6.51
N LEU A 99 9.80 6.25 5.52
CA LEU A 99 8.59 5.43 5.47
C LEU A 99 8.47 4.50 6.68
N GLN A 100 9.59 3.92 7.12
CA GLN A 100 9.65 2.99 8.25
C GLN A 100 9.75 3.71 9.59
N ALA A 101 10.28 4.94 9.62
CA ALA A 101 10.41 5.75 10.82
C ALA A 101 9.99 7.21 10.58
N PRO A 102 8.70 7.47 10.27
CA PRO A 102 8.23 8.83 10.04
C PRO A 102 8.34 9.63 11.33
N ALA A 103 8.82 10.87 11.22
CA ALA A 103 8.87 11.77 12.37
C ALA A 103 7.44 12.03 12.91
N PRO A 104 7.26 12.29 14.22
CA PRO A 104 5.93 12.43 14.82
C PRO A 104 5.04 13.50 14.15
N TRP A 105 5.62 14.59 13.65
CA TRP A 105 4.91 15.67 12.97
C TRP A 105 4.33 15.28 11.59
N ALA A 106 4.82 14.16 11.02
CA ALA A 106 4.33 13.61 9.77
C ALA A 106 3.15 12.66 9.94
N VAL A 107 2.89 12.21 11.18
CA VAL A 107 1.80 11.28 11.49
C VAL A 107 0.50 12.05 11.64
N ARG A 108 -0.51 11.65 10.86
CA ARG A 108 -1.84 12.26 10.87
C ARG A 108 -2.52 12.03 12.21
N LYS A 109 -3.01 13.10 12.83
CA LYS A 109 -3.85 13.02 14.04
C LYS A 109 -5.20 12.35 13.72
N PRO A 110 -5.80 11.60 14.67
CA PRO A 110 -7.14 11.03 14.51
C PRO A 110 -8.18 12.09 14.14
N GLY A 111 -9.15 11.73 13.30
CA GLY A 111 -10.26 12.62 12.91
C GLY A 111 -9.94 13.67 11.83
N VAL A 112 -8.66 13.86 11.46
CA VAL A 112 -8.28 14.79 10.39
C VAL A 112 -8.72 14.25 9.02
N ARG A 113 -9.59 15.00 8.34
CA ARG A 113 -10.11 14.66 7.01
C ARG A 113 -9.12 15.05 5.91
N ARG A 114 -9.16 14.31 4.79
CA ARG A 114 -8.46 14.68 3.56
C ARG A 114 -8.92 16.06 3.09
N GLY A 115 -7.97 16.89 2.63
CA GLY A 115 -8.21 18.27 2.18
C GLY A 115 -8.08 19.33 3.28
N SER A 116 -8.01 18.93 4.56
CA SER A 116 -7.63 19.84 5.64
C SER A 116 -6.15 20.26 5.53
N PRO A 117 -5.77 21.49 5.92
CA PRO A 117 -4.36 21.91 6.02
C PRO A 117 -3.51 21.00 6.92
N ASP A 118 -4.13 20.42 7.95
CA ASP A 118 -3.48 19.50 8.89
C ASP A 118 -3.37 18.07 8.36
N TRP A 119 -3.87 17.82 7.15
CA TRP A 119 -3.81 16.48 6.57
C TRP A 119 -2.37 16.04 6.29
N ARG A 120 -2.09 14.79 6.62
CA ARG A 120 -0.80 14.13 6.41
C ARG A 120 -1.03 12.75 5.77
N PRO A 121 -0.12 12.25 4.91
CA PRO A 121 -0.30 10.96 4.23
C PRO A 121 0.07 9.74 5.07
N PHE A 122 0.68 9.92 6.25
CA PHE A 122 1.09 8.84 7.14
C PHE A 122 0.12 8.66 8.30
N LEU A 123 -0.24 7.42 8.60
CA LEU A 123 -0.97 7.03 9.83
C LEU A 123 -0.03 6.55 10.94
N GLY A 124 1.24 6.33 10.59
CA GLY A 124 2.28 5.78 11.45
C GLY A 124 3.40 5.18 10.57
N PRO A 125 4.39 4.52 11.20
CA PRO A 125 5.39 3.70 10.51
C PRO A 125 4.76 2.69 9.56
N LEU A 126 5.31 2.55 8.36
CA LEU A 126 4.93 1.48 7.45
C LEU A 126 5.56 0.17 7.89
N THR A 127 4.82 -0.94 7.72
CA THR A 127 5.41 -2.28 7.80
C THR A 127 6.43 -2.48 6.68
N ASP A 128 7.38 -3.39 6.88
CA ASP A 128 8.39 -3.76 5.87
C ASP A 128 7.78 -4.11 4.51
N ARG A 129 6.68 -4.87 4.52
CA ARG A 129 5.94 -5.21 3.31
C ARG A 129 5.35 -3.97 2.62
N SER A 130 4.75 -3.06 3.40
CA SER A 130 4.17 -1.83 2.87
C SER A 130 5.26 -0.89 2.33
N ALA A 131 6.36 -0.74 3.05
CA ALA A 131 7.50 0.07 2.63
C ALA A 131 8.16 -0.49 1.35
N GLY A 132 8.37 -1.80 1.26
CA GLY A 132 8.87 -2.45 0.04
C GLY A 132 7.92 -2.29 -1.16
N GLN A 133 6.61 -2.37 -0.94
CA GLN A 133 5.62 -2.09 -1.99
C GLN A 133 5.65 -0.62 -2.43
N THR A 134 5.74 0.33 -1.49
CA THR A 134 5.92 1.76 -1.80
C THR A 134 7.21 1.98 -2.60
N GLN A 135 8.34 1.43 -2.15
CA GLN A 135 9.61 1.55 -2.85
C GLN A 135 9.50 1.01 -4.28
N LYS A 136 8.87 -0.15 -4.49
CA LYS A 136 8.66 -0.72 -5.82
C LYS A 136 7.85 0.21 -6.73
N ILE A 137 6.76 0.79 -6.22
CA ILE A 137 5.92 1.73 -6.98
C ILE A 137 6.72 2.97 -7.34
N VAL A 138 7.38 3.59 -6.35
CA VAL A 138 8.13 4.83 -6.53
C VAL A 138 9.36 4.61 -7.43
N THR A 139 10.07 3.48 -7.30
CA THR A 139 11.15 3.09 -8.22
C THR A 139 10.64 3.02 -9.66
N SER A 140 9.47 2.39 -9.88
CA SER A 140 8.88 2.31 -11.22
C SER A 140 8.39 3.65 -11.79
N LEU A 141 8.13 4.63 -10.91
CA LEU A 141 7.90 6.01 -11.31
C LEU A 141 9.21 6.65 -11.79
N PHE A 142 10.27 6.58 -10.97
CA PHE A 142 11.57 7.15 -11.32
C PHE A 142 12.22 6.49 -12.55
N ASP A 143 12.01 5.19 -12.77
CA ASP A 143 12.39 4.52 -14.02
C ASP A 143 11.69 5.17 -15.21
N TRP A 144 10.37 5.38 -15.14
CA TRP A 144 9.65 6.02 -16.21
C TRP A 144 10.09 7.47 -16.43
N LEU A 145 10.36 8.22 -15.37
CA LEU A 145 10.89 9.59 -15.46
C LEU A 145 12.26 9.63 -16.15
N ARG A 146 13.15 8.68 -15.87
CA ARG A 146 14.42 8.51 -16.61
C ARG A 146 14.15 8.16 -18.06
N ASP A 147 13.29 7.18 -18.34
CA ASP A 147 13.08 6.65 -19.69
C ASP A 147 12.45 7.68 -20.64
N VAL A 148 11.61 8.58 -20.12
CA VAL A 148 11.09 9.73 -20.89
C VAL A 148 12.06 10.90 -20.94
N GLY A 149 13.27 10.77 -20.40
CA GLY A 149 14.30 11.82 -20.37
C GLY A 149 13.98 12.98 -19.44
N TYR A 150 13.11 12.81 -18.44
CA TYR A 150 12.86 13.84 -17.43
C TYR A 150 13.96 13.87 -16.36
N LEU A 151 14.61 12.73 -16.12
CA LEU A 151 15.77 12.59 -15.23
C LEU A 151 16.96 12.03 -16.01
N GLN A 152 18.16 12.38 -15.55
CA GLN A 152 19.39 11.79 -16.07
C GLN A 152 19.51 10.33 -15.61
N LEU A 153 19.26 10.08 -14.32
CA LEU A 153 19.38 8.76 -13.70
C LEU A 153 18.22 8.49 -12.74
N ASN A 154 17.94 7.22 -12.50
CA ASN A 154 16.99 6.81 -11.47
C ASN A 154 17.70 6.83 -10.09
N PRO A 155 17.25 7.65 -9.12
CA PRO A 155 17.85 7.73 -7.79
C PRO A 155 17.68 6.46 -6.94
N ALA A 156 16.88 5.48 -7.38
CA ALA A 156 16.76 4.19 -6.72
C ALA A 156 17.78 3.13 -7.22
N THR A 157 18.54 3.43 -8.28
CA THR A 157 19.42 2.44 -8.92
C THR A 157 20.49 1.94 -7.95
N GLY A 158 20.57 0.62 -7.78
CA GLY A 158 21.55 -0.02 -6.91
C GLY A 158 21.16 -0.07 -5.42
N LEU A 159 20.03 0.52 -5.03
CA LEU A 159 19.55 0.43 -3.65
C LEU A 159 18.86 -0.92 -3.38
N PRO A 160 19.08 -1.52 -2.20
CA PRO A 160 18.38 -2.73 -1.81
C PRO A 160 16.87 -2.45 -1.64
N THR A 161 16.05 -3.46 -1.91
CA THR A 161 14.62 -3.38 -1.63
C THR A 161 14.36 -3.58 -0.14
N VAL A 162 13.61 -2.68 0.47
CA VAL A 162 13.15 -2.76 1.86
C VAL A 162 12.25 -3.97 2.03
N GLY A 163 12.41 -4.65 3.16
CA GLY A 163 11.43 -5.61 3.61
C GLY A 163 11.39 -6.92 2.82
N ARG A 164 12.54 -7.38 2.30
CA ARG A 164 12.68 -8.79 1.93
C ARG A 164 12.78 -9.65 3.21
N LEU A 165 11.74 -9.61 4.03
CA LEU A 165 11.42 -10.69 4.95
C LEU A 165 10.51 -11.63 4.18
N GLU A 166 10.85 -12.92 4.18
CA GLU A 166 9.96 -13.96 3.65
C GLU A 166 8.56 -13.74 4.25
N PRO A 167 7.50 -13.72 3.43
CA PRO A 167 6.17 -13.46 3.93
C PRO A 167 5.89 -14.45 5.06
N GLU A 168 5.69 -13.92 6.26
CA GLU A 168 5.25 -14.74 7.39
C GLU A 168 3.98 -15.44 6.91
N LYS A 169 4.05 -16.77 6.81
CA LYS A 169 2.94 -17.59 6.32
C LYS A 169 1.74 -17.21 7.17
N GLN A 170 0.65 -16.71 6.59
CA GLN A 170 -0.54 -16.38 7.37
C GLN A 170 -0.98 -17.65 8.10
N VAL A 171 -0.76 -17.71 9.41
CA VAL A 171 -1.08 -18.88 10.26
C VAL A 171 -2.49 -18.78 10.84
N ARG A 172 -3.19 -17.65 10.67
CA ARG A 172 -4.51 -17.42 11.26
C ARG A 172 -5.60 -18.06 10.41
N PHE A 173 -5.86 -19.34 10.66
CA PHE A 173 -7.06 -20.03 10.19
C PHE A 173 -8.07 -20.13 11.35
N LEU A 174 -9.35 -20.03 11.03
CA LEU A 174 -10.40 -20.40 11.98
C LEU A 174 -10.35 -21.93 12.15
N SER A 175 -10.33 -22.40 13.39
CA SER A 175 -10.48 -23.83 13.67
C SER A 175 -11.92 -24.26 13.40
N ALA A 176 -12.15 -25.57 13.26
CA ALA A 176 -13.51 -26.11 13.11
C ALA A 176 -14.44 -25.68 14.25
N SER A 177 -13.92 -25.58 15.48
CA SER A 177 -14.64 -25.08 16.65
C SER A 177 -14.97 -23.58 16.55
N ASP A 178 -14.06 -22.76 16.02
CA ASP A 178 -14.32 -21.32 15.81
C ASP A 178 -15.42 -21.12 14.77
N THR A 179 -15.39 -21.89 13.67
CA THR A 179 -16.44 -21.79 12.65
C THR A 179 -17.78 -22.34 13.15
N ALA A 180 -17.79 -23.37 14.01
CA ALA A 180 -19.00 -23.85 14.67
C ALA A 180 -19.60 -22.76 15.58
N LEU A 181 -18.76 -22.14 16.42
CA LEU A 181 -19.17 -21.05 17.30
C LEU A 181 -19.72 -19.85 16.53
N LEU A 182 -19.13 -19.52 15.36
CA LEU A 182 -19.63 -18.45 14.50
C LEU A 182 -21.05 -18.75 14.00
N ARG A 183 -21.34 -19.99 13.60
CA ARG A 183 -22.69 -20.41 13.19
C ARG A 183 -23.67 -20.33 14.33
N GLU A 184 -23.30 -20.85 15.50
CA GLU A 184 -24.13 -20.78 16.72
C GLU A 184 -24.46 -19.32 17.07
N ALA A 185 -23.46 -18.44 17.02
CA ALA A 185 -23.64 -17.02 17.29
C ALA A 185 -24.59 -16.35 16.28
N ILE A 186 -24.55 -16.73 14.99
CA ILE A 186 -25.50 -16.24 13.98
C ILE A 186 -26.91 -16.76 14.27
N VAL A 187 -27.03 -18.04 14.64
CA VAL A 187 -28.33 -18.68 14.93
C VAL A 187 -29.01 -18.05 16.15
N ALA A 188 -28.23 -17.74 17.19
CA ALA A 188 -28.69 -17.21 18.47
C ALA A 188 -29.02 -15.71 18.46
N ARG A 189 -28.84 -15.00 17.32
CA ARG A 189 -29.12 -13.56 17.27
C ARG A 189 -30.59 -13.26 17.60
N PRO A 190 -30.87 -12.37 18.55
CA PRO A 190 -32.24 -12.02 18.90
C PRO A 190 -32.94 -11.37 17.71
N GLY A 191 -34.23 -11.64 17.58
CA GLY A 191 -35.07 -11.06 16.52
C GLY A 191 -34.91 -11.69 15.14
N ALA A 192 -34.16 -12.80 15.00
CA ALA A 192 -34.03 -13.53 13.74
C ALA A 192 -35.38 -14.02 13.16
N GLU A 193 -36.34 -14.31 14.03
CA GLU A 193 -37.70 -14.73 13.65
C GLU A 193 -38.70 -13.56 13.57
N SER A 194 -38.28 -12.34 13.92
CA SER A 194 -39.16 -11.16 14.01
C SER A 194 -39.59 -10.58 12.66
N GLY A 195 -39.24 -11.24 11.54
CA GLY A 195 -39.69 -10.84 10.22
C GLY A 195 -38.94 -11.53 9.07
N ARG A 196 -39.46 -11.38 7.84
CA ARG A 196 -38.83 -11.92 6.63
C ARG A 196 -37.39 -11.42 6.45
N GLN A 197 -37.14 -10.13 6.69
CA GLN A 197 -35.81 -9.54 6.51
C GLN A 197 -34.77 -10.11 7.48
N ALA A 198 -35.16 -10.37 8.73
CA ALA A 198 -34.28 -10.95 9.73
C ALA A 198 -33.92 -12.40 9.37
N ARG A 199 -34.90 -13.20 8.93
CA ARG A 199 -34.69 -14.57 8.44
C ARG A 199 -33.75 -14.62 7.23
N LEU A 200 -33.95 -13.72 6.25
CA LEU A 200 -33.08 -13.63 5.07
C LEU A 200 -31.65 -13.21 5.44
N THR A 201 -31.48 -12.29 6.39
CA THR A 201 -30.15 -11.86 6.87
C THR A 201 -29.43 -13.01 7.57
N LYS A 202 -30.13 -13.76 8.42
CA LYS A 202 -29.58 -14.97 9.08
C LYS A 202 -29.18 -16.03 8.04
N ALA A 203 -30.05 -16.34 7.08
CA ALA A 203 -29.76 -17.31 6.03
C ALA A 203 -28.55 -16.88 5.16
N ARG A 204 -28.48 -15.59 4.79
CA ARG A 204 -27.34 -15.02 4.05
C ARG A 204 -26.04 -15.18 4.82
N ASP A 205 -26.03 -14.88 6.11
CA ASP A 205 -24.82 -14.91 6.93
C ASP A 205 -24.32 -16.33 7.14
N LEU A 206 -25.22 -17.28 7.41
CA LEU A 206 -24.88 -18.71 7.48
C LEU A 206 -24.32 -19.21 6.14
N PHE A 207 -24.98 -18.88 5.04
CA PHE A 207 -24.51 -19.22 3.70
C PHE A 207 -23.11 -18.64 3.41
N ALA A 208 -22.84 -17.40 3.82
CA ALA A 208 -21.54 -16.78 3.63
C ALA A 208 -20.43 -17.52 4.40
N VAL A 209 -20.69 -17.94 5.64
CA VAL A 209 -19.74 -18.74 6.43
C VAL A 209 -19.43 -20.06 5.71
N ASP A 210 -20.47 -20.79 5.29
CA ASP A 210 -20.30 -22.06 4.58
C ASP A 210 -19.57 -21.88 3.24
N LEU A 211 -19.91 -20.82 2.49
CA LEU A 211 -19.29 -20.53 1.21
C LEU A 211 -17.79 -20.26 1.36
N PHE A 212 -17.40 -19.36 2.26
CA PHE A 212 -15.99 -19.02 2.45
C PHE A 212 -15.17 -20.17 3.02
N GLU A 213 -15.70 -20.91 4.00
CA GLU A 213 -14.99 -22.05 4.59
C GLU A 213 -14.77 -23.18 3.57
N ARG A 214 -15.79 -23.51 2.76
CA ARG A 214 -15.73 -24.67 1.86
C ARG A 214 -15.02 -24.39 0.53
N THR A 215 -15.08 -23.16 0.04
CA THR A 215 -14.55 -22.83 -1.31
C THR A 215 -13.22 -22.10 -1.28
N GLY A 216 -12.88 -21.43 -0.17
CA GLY A 216 -11.69 -20.57 -0.10
C GLY A 216 -11.71 -19.39 -1.07
N LEU A 217 -12.88 -19.05 -1.64
CA LEU A 217 -13.01 -17.93 -2.58
C LEU A 217 -12.63 -16.61 -1.90
N ARG A 218 -12.01 -15.72 -2.67
CA ARG A 218 -11.73 -14.35 -2.23
C ARG A 218 -13.05 -13.58 -2.14
N THR A 219 -13.14 -12.64 -1.21
CA THR A 219 -14.32 -11.76 -1.07
C THR A 219 -14.70 -11.09 -2.39
N SER A 220 -13.71 -10.65 -3.17
CA SER A 220 -13.94 -10.05 -4.49
C SER A 220 -14.58 -11.03 -5.48
N GLU A 221 -14.25 -12.31 -5.43
CA GLU A 221 -14.84 -13.32 -6.32
C GLU A 221 -16.31 -13.56 -5.96
N VAL A 222 -16.61 -13.68 -4.67
CA VAL A 222 -18.00 -13.83 -4.17
C VAL A 222 -18.86 -12.63 -4.54
N VAL A 223 -18.36 -11.40 -4.37
CA VAL A 223 -19.10 -10.16 -4.71
C VAL A 223 -19.45 -10.07 -6.19
N HIS A 224 -18.61 -10.61 -7.08
CA HIS A 224 -18.88 -10.62 -8.53
C HIS A 224 -19.57 -11.91 -8.99
N CYS A 225 -19.84 -12.84 -8.08
CA CYS A 225 -20.52 -14.08 -8.39
C CYS A 225 -22.01 -13.82 -8.70
N ARG A 226 -22.53 -14.51 -9.72
CA ARG A 226 -23.93 -14.41 -10.16
C ARG A 226 -24.55 -15.80 -10.10
N MET A 227 -25.88 -15.89 -10.04
CA MET A 227 -26.56 -17.19 -10.03
C MET A 227 -26.22 -18.08 -11.23
N GLY A 228 -25.87 -17.50 -12.40
CA GLY A 228 -25.40 -18.27 -13.55
C GLY A 228 -24.02 -18.93 -13.38
N HIS A 229 -23.24 -18.56 -12.35
CA HIS A 229 -22.00 -19.24 -11.98
C HIS A 229 -22.25 -20.42 -11.02
N VAL A 230 -23.46 -20.54 -10.45
CA VAL A 230 -23.83 -21.63 -9.56
C VAL A 230 -24.40 -22.75 -10.42
N ARG A 231 -23.81 -23.94 -10.29
CA ARG A 231 -24.31 -25.16 -10.93
C ARG A 231 -24.45 -26.24 -9.87
N ILE A 232 -25.56 -26.96 -9.94
CA ILE A 232 -25.75 -28.16 -9.13
C ILE A 232 -25.17 -29.30 -9.96
N GLU A 233 -24.01 -29.79 -9.53
CA GLU A 233 -23.34 -30.92 -10.17
C GLU A 233 -23.49 -32.16 -9.27
N PRO A 234 -23.60 -33.37 -9.84
CA PRO A 234 -23.55 -34.59 -9.06
C PRO A 234 -22.17 -34.72 -8.39
N VAL A 235 -22.15 -35.12 -7.11
CA VAL A 235 -20.89 -35.49 -6.46
C VAL A 235 -20.31 -36.70 -7.20
N PRO A 236 -19.12 -36.60 -7.82
CA PRO A 236 -18.50 -37.72 -8.50
C PRO A 236 -18.35 -38.91 -7.54
N GLN A 237 -18.50 -40.13 -8.04
CA GLN A 237 -18.43 -41.34 -7.21
C GLN A 237 -17.12 -41.43 -6.40
N ALA A 238 -16.03 -40.88 -6.95
CA ALA A 238 -14.73 -40.78 -6.29
C ALA A 238 -14.73 -39.87 -5.04
N LEU A 239 -15.57 -38.84 -4.98
CA LEU A 239 -15.63 -37.87 -3.88
C LEU A 239 -16.76 -38.15 -2.88
N ARG A 240 -17.57 -39.20 -3.07
CA ARG A 240 -18.66 -39.56 -2.13
C ARG A 240 -18.17 -39.84 -0.71
N ARG A 241 -16.92 -40.29 -0.54
CA ARG A 241 -16.33 -40.52 0.79
C ARG A 241 -16.07 -39.22 1.55
N GLU A 242 -15.84 -38.11 0.85
CA GLU A 242 -15.57 -36.80 1.43
C GLU A 242 -16.87 -36.01 1.71
N PHE A 243 -17.98 -36.38 1.06
CA PHE A 243 -19.30 -35.75 1.21
C PHE A 243 -20.39 -36.80 1.47
N PRO A 244 -20.37 -37.49 2.64
CA PRO A 244 -21.29 -38.59 2.94
C PRO A 244 -22.76 -38.14 3.02
N ASP A 245 -23.01 -36.88 3.36
CA ASP A 245 -24.36 -36.31 3.51
C ASP A 245 -24.89 -35.65 2.22
N ALA A 246 -24.17 -35.76 1.10
CA ALA A 246 -24.63 -35.17 -0.15
C ALA A 246 -25.94 -35.85 -0.59
N PRO A 247 -27.02 -35.08 -0.86
CA PRO A 247 -28.30 -35.66 -1.23
C PRO A 247 -28.15 -36.50 -2.52
N PRO A 248 -28.82 -37.67 -2.62
CA PRO A 248 -28.88 -38.41 -3.86
C PRO A 248 -29.51 -37.51 -4.95
N LEU A 249 -29.09 -37.70 -6.20
CA LEU A 249 -29.60 -36.98 -7.36
C LEU A 249 -31.13 -36.83 -7.26
N PRO A 250 -31.71 -35.61 -7.42
CA PRO A 250 -33.07 -35.55 -7.90
C PRO A 250 -33.06 -36.23 -9.27
N VAL A 251 -33.77 -37.35 -9.38
CA VAL A 251 -34.00 -38.01 -10.67
C VAL A 251 -34.51 -36.93 -11.60
N ALA A 252 -33.73 -36.61 -12.63
CA ALA A 252 -34.12 -35.62 -13.61
C ALA A 252 -35.52 -35.99 -14.10
N ALA A 253 -36.51 -35.14 -13.79
CA ALA A 253 -37.74 -35.14 -14.55
C ALA A 253 -37.31 -34.76 -15.96
N ALA A 254 -37.22 -35.75 -16.84
CA ALA A 254 -36.93 -35.54 -18.24
C ALA A 254 -37.87 -34.46 -18.79
N ARG A 255 -37.30 -33.32 -19.19
CA ARG A 255 -37.78 -32.40 -20.24
C ARG A 255 -36.75 -31.30 -20.48
#